data_AF-A0A397FGG5-F1
#
_entry.id   AF-A0A397FGG5-F1
#
_cell.length_a   1.000
_cell.length_b   1.000
_cell.length_c   1.000
_cell.angle_alpha   90.00
_cell.angle_beta   90.00
_cell.angle_gamma   90.00
#
_symmetry.space_group_name_H-M   'P 1'
#
loop_
_entity.id
_entity.type
_entity.pdbx_description
1 polymer ?
#
loop_
_entity_poly.entity_id
_entity_poly.type
_entity_poly.pdbx_seq_one_letter_code
_entity_poly.pdbx_strand_id
1 'polypeptide(L)'
;MAPIHYRQHHRLATGRPAIKHTKAVANKHQHDFQTYAKKLHIINWRKDHSMEEAIDKFFPGVTGTQYKTVWKRILRWESQREHITSAAEQASTSNNRTIRRQGTATTLSYTAEEHIAQWVAELRQDGVPVSNLLLASKAMEVASDEGLFDHQFKASASWIKGFLKRWGLAIRAKTRSGQANLEDGKRALEAFKTSIRQQIKDNDIEDIYNADQTGINYEYIPKQTINTKGAKTVWIKCSGHEKD
;
A
#
# COMPACT_ATOMS: atom_id res chain seq x y z
N MET A 1 48.67 24.83 29.42
CA MET A 1 48.75 24.28 28.05
C MET A 1 47.83 23.07 27.97
N ALA A 2 46.71 23.17 27.27
CA ALA A 2 45.78 22.06 27.10
C ALA A 2 46.17 21.21 25.88
N PRO A 3 46.03 19.87 25.92
CA PRO A 3 46.44 19.00 24.82
C PRO A 3 45.45 19.09 23.66
N ILE A 4 45.97 19.05 22.43
CA ILE A 4 45.21 19.11 21.19
C ILE A 4 44.54 17.76 20.95
N HIS A 5 43.22 17.70 21.06
CA HIS A 5 42.43 16.52 20.67
C HIS A 5 42.28 16.46 19.15
N TYR A 6 42.92 15.49 18.50
CA TYR A 6 42.64 15.15 17.11
C TYR A 6 41.30 14.42 17.01
N ARG A 7 40.38 14.95 16.19
CA ARG A 7 39.13 14.25 15.82
C ARG A 7 39.48 12.97 15.07
N GLN A 8 39.13 11.82 15.65
CA GLN A 8 39.14 10.57 14.91
C GLN A 8 38.01 10.61 13.88
N HIS A 9 38.37 10.64 12.59
CA HIS A 9 37.41 10.47 11.52
C HIS A 9 36.91 9.01 11.52
N HIS A 10 35.61 8.82 11.71
CA HIS A 10 34.97 7.51 11.47
C HIS A 10 35.28 7.07 10.03
N ARG A 11 35.82 5.86 9.86
CA ARG A 11 36.02 5.27 8.53
C ARG A 11 34.67 5.25 7.80
N LEU A 12 34.63 5.86 6.62
CA LEU A 12 33.49 5.76 5.72
C LEU A 12 33.17 4.27 5.53
N ALA A 13 31.91 3.90 5.79
CA ALA A 13 31.46 2.52 5.59
C ALA A 13 31.69 2.15 4.13
N THR A 14 32.72 1.35 3.85
CA THR A 14 32.93 0.75 2.54
C THR A 14 31.77 -0.20 2.31
N GLY A 15 30.84 0.20 1.43
CA GLY A 15 29.74 -0.66 1.01
C GLY A 15 30.25 -1.99 0.46
N ARG A 16 29.36 -2.99 0.41
CA ARG A 16 29.67 -4.33 -0.09
C ARG A 16 30.35 -4.24 -1.47
N PRO A 17 31.53 -4.85 -1.67
CA PRO A 17 32.24 -4.75 -2.94
C PRO A 17 31.37 -5.32 -4.07
N ALA A 18 31.21 -4.54 -5.13
CA ALA A 18 30.49 -4.97 -6.32
C ALA A 18 31.33 -6.03 -7.04
N ILE A 19 30.89 -7.28 -7.01
CA ILE A 19 31.49 -8.38 -7.77
C ILE A 19 31.15 -8.14 -9.26
N LYS A 20 31.99 -7.37 -9.94
CA LYS A 20 31.95 -7.26 -11.40
C LYS A 20 32.51 -8.58 -11.96
N HIS A 21 31.86 -9.13 -12.99
CA HIS A 21 32.21 -10.35 -13.74
C HIS A 21 31.66 -11.71 -13.29
N THR A 22 30.69 -11.80 -12.37
CA THR A 22 29.90 -13.04 -12.23
C THR A 22 28.78 -13.08 -13.27
N LYS A 23 28.95 -13.85 -14.34
CA LYS A 23 27.82 -14.22 -15.20
C LYS A 23 26.83 -15.03 -14.36
N ALA A 24 25.55 -14.68 -14.43
CA ALA A 24 24.50 -15.50 -13.81
C ALA A 24 24.60 -16.92 -14.39
N VAL A 25 24.98 -17.89 -13.57
CA VAL A 25 24.97 -19.30 -13.95
C VAL A 25 23.51 -19.69 -14.14
N ALA A 26 23.17 -20.26 -15.29
CA ALA A 26 21.82 -20.77 -15.51
C ALA A 26 21.46 -21.74 -14.37
N ASN A 27 20.24 -21.62 -13.83
CA ASN A 27 19.79 -22.48 -12.75
C ASN A 27 19.94 -23.95 -13.18
N LYS A 28 20.65 -24.75 -12.38
CA LYS A 28 20.88 -26.19 -12.63
C LYS A 28 19.56 -26.98 -12.73
N HIS A 29 18.47 -26.44 -12.20
CA HIS A 29 17.15 -27.06 -12.21
C HIS A 29 16.13 -26.09 -12.82
N GLN A 30 15.44 -26.53 -13.87
CA GLN A 30 14.25 -25.86 -14.37
C GLN A 30 13.03 -26.53 -13.74
N HIS A 31 12.19 -25.76 -13.06
CA HIS A 31 10.94 -26.26 -12.54
C HIS A 31 9.88 -26.22 -13.64
N ASP A 32 9.42 -27.39 -14.10
CA ASP A 32 8.25 -27.47 -14.97
C ASP A 32 6.98 -27.22 -14.14
N PHE A 33 6.35 -26.06 -14.37
CA PHE A 33 5.16 -25.65 -13.65
C PHE A 33 3.91 -25.96 -14.46
N GLN A 34 2.94 -26.60 -13.79
CA GLN A 34 1.60 -26.80 -14.34
C GLN A 34 0.78 -25.50 -14.11
N THR A 35 0.94 -24.55 -15.03
CA THR A 35 0.18 -23.28 -15.05
C THR A 35 -1.26 -23.49 -15.49
N TYR A 36 -2.16 -22.51 -15.29
CA TYR A 36 -3.52 -22.61 -15.81
C TYR A 36 -3.57 -22.75 -17.33
N ALA A 37 -2.71 -22.03 -18.06
CA ALA A 37 -2.54 -22.20 -19.51
C ALA A 37 -2.19 -23.65 -19.88
N LYS A 38 -1.18 -24.23 -19.21
CA LYS A 38 -0.72 -25.59 -19.46
C LYS A 38 -1.80 -26.62 -19.12
N LYS A 39 -2.47 -26.46 -17.97
CA LYS A 39 -3.60 -27.32 -17.58
C LYS A 39 -4.72 -27.28 -18.61
N LEU A 40 -5.13 -26.08 -19.05
CA LEU A 40 -6.18 -25.90 -20.06
C LEU A 40 -5.80 -26.58 -21.38
N HIS A 41 -4.55 -26.41 -21.83
CA HIS A 41 -4.05 -27.06 -23.03
C HIS A 41 -4.15 -28.58 -22.95
N ILE A 42 -3.72 -29.19 -21.83
CA ILE A 42 -3.79 -30.64 -21.61
C ILE A 42 -5.24 -31.14 -21.62
N ILE A 43 -6.15 -30.49 -20.89
CA ILE A 43 -7.56 -30.92 -20.81
C ILE A 43 -8.37 -30.64 -22.08
N ASN A 44 -7.91 -29.72 -22.94
CA ASN A 44 -8.49 -29.50 -24.26
C ASN A 44 -8.01 -30.59 -25.22
N TRP A 45 -6.71 -30.87 -25.25
CA TRP A 45 -6.15 -31.93 -26.08
C TRP A 45 -6.73 -33.31 -25.73
N ARG A 46 -6.95 -33.60 -24.45
CA ARG A 46 -7.55 -34.87 -24.00
C ARG A 46 -9.00 -35.08 -24.48
N LYS A 47 -9.74 -34.05 -24.92
CA LYS A 47 -11.11 -34.26 -25.43
C LYS A 47 -11.16 -35.22 -26.61
N ASP A 48 -10.10 -35.20 -27.41
CA ASP A 48 -10.00 -35.98 -28.65
C ASP A 48 -9.07 -37.20 -28.51
N HIS A 49 -8.55 -37.47 -27.31
CA HIS A 49 -7.54 -38.52 -27.07
C HIS A 49 -7.80 -39.29 -25.78
N SER A 50 -7.24 -40.50 -25.68
CA SER A 50 -7.30 -41.31 -24.47
C SER A 50 -6.48 -40.69 -23.32
N MET A 51 -6.73 -41.16 -22.09
CA MET A 51 -5.98 -40.70 -20.92
C MET A 51 -4.52 -41.18 -20.97
N GLU A 52 -4.31 -42.39 -21.48
CA GLU A 52 -3.01 -43.02 -21.72
C GLU A 52 -2.15 -42.15 -22.64
N GLU A 53 -2.68 -41.76 -23.81
CA GLU A 53 -2.00 -40.89 -24.77
C GLU A 53 -1.69 -39.51 -24.18
N ALA A 54 -2.59 -38.96 -23.36
CA ALA A 54 -2.36 -37.68 -22.70
C ALA A 54 -1.23 -37.75 -21.67
N ILE A 55 -1.11 -38.86 -20.94
CA ILE A 55 -0.03 -39.07 -19.98
C ILE A 55 1.30 -39.25 -20.72
N ASP A 56 1.34 -40.08 -21.77
CA ASP A 56 2.56 -40.32 -22.55
C ASP A 56 3.09 -39.02 -23.17
N LYS A 57 2.20 -38.20 -23.74
CA LYS A 57 2.55 -36.95 -24.39
C LYS A 57 3.01 -35.85 -23.43
N PHE A 58 2.28 -35.62 -22.34
CA PHE A 58 2.50 -34.45 -21.48
C PHE A 58 3.28 -34.75 -20.19
N PHE A 59 3.42 -36.03 -19.85
CA PHE A 59 4.11 -36.52 -18.65
C PHE A 59 4.99 -37.74 -18.99
N PRO A 60 5.94 -37.61 -19.93
CA PRO A 60 6.74 -38.75 -20.39
C PRO A 60 7.57 -39.35 -19.25
N GLY A 61 7.68 -40.69 -19.24
CA GLY A 61 8.51 -41.43 -18.28
C GLY A 61 7.88 -41.69 -16.90
N VAL A 62 6.61 -41.31 -16.67
CA VAL A 62 5.93 -41.63 -15.40
C VAL A 62 5.44 -43.07 -15.37
N THR A 63 5.77 -43.80 -14.30
CA THR A 63 5.38 -45.21 -14.12
C THR A 63 4.79 -45.47 -12.73
N GLY A 64 4.10 -46.61 -12.56
CA GLY A 64 3.56 -47.07 -11.28
C GLY A 64 2.72 -46.03 -10.53
N THR A 65 3.16 -45.63 -9.34
CA THR A 65 2.46 -44.67 -8.48
C THR A 65 2.38 -43.26 -9.09
N GLN A 66 3.42 -42.83 -9.81
CA GLN A 66 3.45 -41.52 -10.46
C GLN A 66 2.40 -41.46 -11.57
N TYR A 67 2.30 -42.53 -12.37
CA TYR A 67 1.25 -42.67 -13.40
C TYR A 67 -0.15 -42.46 -12.81
N LYS A 68 -0.49 -43.20 -11.74
CA LYS A 68 -1.78 -43.05 -11.03
C LYS A 68 -1.99 -41.64 -10.48
N THR A 69 -0.93 -40.95 -10.09
CA THR A 69 -1.00 -39.57 -9.56
C THR A 69 -1.30 -38.57 -10.66
N VAL A 70 -0.64 -38.69 -11.81
CA VAL A 70 -0.90 -37.87 -13.00
C VAL A 70 -2.33 -38.11 -13.49
N TRP A 71 -2.76 -39.37 -13.59
CA TRP A 71 -4.11 -39.75 -13.96
C TRP A 71 -5.17 -39.03 -13.11
N LYS A 72 -5.10 -39.18 -11.78
CA LYS A 72 -6.01 -38.51 -10.84
C LYS A 72 -5.95 -36.98 -10.96
N ARG A 73 -4.78 -36.44 -11.27
CA ARG A 73 -4.58 -35.00 -11.43
C ARG A 73 -5.27 -34.46 -12.68
N ILE A 74 -5.18 -35.16 -13.82
CA ILE A 74 -5.88 -34.78 -15.06
C ILE A 74 -7.39 -34.83 -14.82
N LEU A 75 -7.92 -35.92 -14.23
CA LEU A 75 -9.34 -36.03 -13.87
C LEU A 75 -9.81 -34.87 -12.98
N ARG A 76 -9.00 -34.48 -11.99
CA ARG A 76 -9.29 -33.31 -11.13
C ARG A 76 -9.29 -32.00 -11.91
N TRP A 77 -8.41 -31.83 -12.89
CA TRP A 77 -8.43 -30.63 -13.74
C TRP A 77 -9.67 -30.60 -14.63
N GLU A 78 -10.10 -31.75 -15.15
CA GLU A 78 -11.35 -31.85 -15.91
C GLU A 78 -12.57 -31.50 -15.06
N SER A 79 -12.64 -31.96 -13.82
CA SER A 79 -13.74 -31.58 -12.91
C SER A 79 -13.73 -30.11 -12.52
N GLN A 80 -12.60 -29.41 -12.67
CA GLN A 80 -12.42 -27.98 -12.40
C GLN A 80 -12.31 -27.15 -13.69
N ARG A 81 -12.79 -27.67 -14.82
CA ARG A 81 -12.59 -27.08 -16.17
C ARG A 81 -12.98 -25.61 -16.22
N GLU A 82 -14.18 -25.24 -15.79
CA GLU A 82 -14.66 -23.85 -15.85
C GLU A 82 -13.72 -22.86 -15.15
N HIS A 83 -13.27 -23.21 -13.94
CA HIS A 83 -12.32 -22.40 -13.17
C HIS A 83 -10.95 -22.33 -13.84
N ILE A 84 -10.46 -23.43 -14.40
CA ILE A 84 -9.18 -23.46 -15.13
C ILE A 84 -9.26 -22.61 -16.41
N THR A 85 -10.36 -22.70 -17.16
CA THR A 85 -10.61 -21.91 -18.36
C THR A 85 -10.63 -20.41 -18.01
N SER A 86 -11.46 -20.01 -17.06
CA SER A 86 -11.55 -18.62 -16.61
C SER A 86 -10.20 -18.05 -16.16
N ALA A 87 -9.40 -18.83 -15.43
CA ALA A 87 -8.06 -18.42 -14.99
C ALA A 87 -7.02 -18.44 -16.12
N ALA A 88 -7.20 -19.24 -17.17
CA ALA A 88 -6.28 -19.30 -18.31
C ALA A 88 -6.51 -18.18 -19.32
N GLU A 89 -7.75 -17.72 -19.48
CA GLU A 89 -8.13 -16.64 -20.41
C GLU A 89 -7.62 -15.25 -19.97
N GLN A 90 -7.38 -15.07 -18.67
CA GLN A 90 -6.88 -13.82 -18.13
C GLN A 90 -5.35 -13.75 -18.18
N ALA A 91 -4.80 -12.73 -18.85
CA ALA A 91 -3.35 -12.54 -18.97
C ALA A 91 -2.62 -12.46 -17.60
N SER A 92 -3.29 -11.95 -16.55
CA SER A 92 -2.72 -11.79 -15.21
C SER A 92 -2.67 -13.10 -14.40
N THR A 93 -3.44 -14.13 -14.79
CA THR A 93 -3.56 -15.38 -14.02
C THR A 93 -3.20 -16.63 -14.82
N SER A 94 -3.09 -16.54 -16.14
CA SER A 94 -2.81 -17.66 -17.06
C SER A 94 -1.54 -18.44 -16.70
N ASN A 95 -0.47 -17.73 -16.34
CA ASN A 95 0.81 -18.32 -15.95
C ASN A 95 0.89 -18.71 -14.46
N ASN A 96 -0.17 -18.51 -13.68
CA ASN A 96 -0.18 -18.90 -12.27
C ASN A 96 -0.40 -20.41 -12.12
N ARG A 97 0.21 -20.99 -11.09
CA ARG A 97 0.01 -22.40 -10.72
C ARG A 97 -1.30 -22.61 -9.97
N THR A 98 -1.64 -21.65 -9.13
CA THR A 98 -2.82 -21.64 -8.27
C THR A 98 -3.22 -20.18 -8.07
N ILE A 99 -4.52 -19.90 -8.07
CA ILE A 99 -5.07 -18.65 -7.56
C ILE A 99 -5.77 -18.91 -6.23
N ARG A 100 -5.63 -17.98 -5.29
CA ARG A 100 -6.44 -17.96 -4.06
C ARG A 100 -7.50 -16.88 -4.23
N ARG A 101 -8.68 -17.10 -3.66
CA ARG A 101 -9.69 -16.04 -3.58
C ARG A 101 -9.10 -14.88 -2.78
N GLN A 102 -9.47 -13.66 -3.13
CA GLN A 102 -9.11 -12.51 -2.30
C GLN A 102 -9.70 -12.71 -0.90
N GLY A 103 -8.96 -12.36 0.14
CA GLY A 103 -9.39 -12.55 1.54
C GLY A 103 -9.08 -13.92 2.16
N THR A 104 -8.63 -14.94 1.41
CA THR A 104 -8.39 -16.30 1.98
C THR A 104 -7.31 -16.37 3.08
N ALA A 105 -6.49 -15.35 3.24
CA ALA A 105 -5.43 -15.31 4.25
C ALA A 105 -5.39 -13.96 4.99
N THR A 106 -6.53 -13.29 5.13
CA THR A 106 -6.62 -12.10 5.97
C THR A 106 -6.78 -12.52 7.43
N THR A 107 -6.03 -11.86 8.32
CA THR A 107 -6.13 -12.09 9.76
C THR A 107 -7.38 -11.43 10.34
N LEU A 108 -7.76 -10.26 9.81
CA LEU A 108 -8.99 -9.57 10.14
C LEU A 108 -10.14 -10.04 9.26
N SER A 109 -11.36 -9.98 9.81
CA SER A 109 -12.57 -10.19 9.03
C SER A 109 -12.75 -9.11 7.97
N TYR A 110 -13.58 -9.40 6.95
CA TYR A 110 -13.91 -8.40 5.94
C TYR A 110 -14.60 -7.18 6.57
N THR A 111 -15.53 -7.40 7.50
CA THR A 111 -16.28 -6.34 8.20
C THR A 111 -15.37 -5.45 9.05
N ALA A 112 -14.36 -6.02 9.70
CA ALA A 112 -13.36 -5.23 10.42
C ALA A 112 -12.52 -4.37 9.47
N GLU A 113 -12.05 -4.92 8.35
CA GLU A 113 -11.32 -4.11 7.37
C GLU A 113 -12.21 -3.03 6.74
N GLU A 114 -13.51 -3.30 6.56
CA GLU A 114 -14.49 -2.34 6.06
C GLU A 114 -14.65 -1.16 7.02
N HIS A 115 -14.78 -1.43 8.32
CA HIS A 115 -14.83 -0.38 9.35
C HIS A 115 -13.57 0.50 9.32
N ILE A 116 -12.39 -0.10 9.16
CA ILE A 116 -11.13 0.65 9.02
C ILE A 116 -11.16 1.51 7.75
N ALA A 117 -11.63 0.97 6.63
CA ALA A 117 -11.70 1.70 5.36
C ALA A 117 -12.68 2.89 5.43
N GLN A 118 -13.82 2.69 6.07
CA GLN A 118 -14.82 3.74 6.31
C GLN A 118 -14.26 4.85 7.20
N TRP A 119 -13.58 4.49 8.29
CA TRP A 119 -12.91 5.45 9.16
C TRP A 119 -11.83 6.27 8.42
N VAL A 120 -11.06 5.63 7.53
CA VAL A 120 -10.12 6.36 6.66
C VAL A 120 -10.89 7.36 5.78
N ALA A 121 -12.00 6.95 5.16
CA ALA A 121 -12.79 7.83 4.29
C ALA A 121 -13.32 9.06 5.04
N GLU A 122 -13.82 8.89 6.26
CA GLU A 122 -14.32 9.96 7.14
C GLU A 122 -13.22 10.99 7.46
N LEU A 123 -12.06 10.53 7.95
CA LEU A 123 -10.93 11.42 8.21
C LEU A 123 -10.48 12.16 6.95
N ARG A 124 -10.50 11.50 5.79
CA ARG A 124 -10.12 12.11 4.52
C ARG A 124 -11.14 13.12 4.03
N GLN A 125 -12.42 12.93 4.33
CA GLN A 125 -13.49 13.90 4.05
C GLN A 125 -13.28 15.20 4.86
N ASP A 126 -12.83 15.08 6.11
CA ASP A 126 -12.50 16.22 6.98
C ASP A 126 -11.13 16.86 6.66
N GLY A 127 -10.42 16.33 5.66
CA GLY A 127 -9.10 16.80 5.27
C GLY A 127 -7.99 16.39 6.23
N VAL A 128 -8.27 15.50 7.19
CA VAL A 128 -7.27 14.98 8.14
C VAL A 128 -6.36 13.99 7.40
N PRO A 129 -5.03 14.10 7.52
CA PRO A 129 -4.11 13.17 6.88
C PRO A 129 -4.05 11.84 7.64
N VAL A 130 -4.07 10.73 6.92
CA VAL A 130 -3.93 9.38 7.48
C VAL A 130 -2.59 8.79 7.07
N SER A 131 -1.71 8.54 8.04
CA SER A 131 -0.41 7.91 7.82
C SER A 131 -0.50 6.39 7.97
N ASN A 132 0.54 5.66 7.52
CA ASN A 132 0.64 4.22 7.74
C ASN A 132 0.66 3.87 9.24
N LEU A 133 1.30 4.70 10.07
CA LEU A 133 1.35 4.50 11.51
C LEU A 133 -0.04 4.64 12.12
N LEU A 134 -0.76 5.69 11.73
CA LEU A 134 -2.12 5.94 12.22
C LEU A 134 -3.09 4.84 11.78
N LEU A 135 -2.99 4.38 10.52
CA LEU A 135 -3.73 3.22 10.03
C LEU A 135 -3.39 1.95 10.83
N ALA A 136 -2.11 1.71 11.11
CA ALA A 136 -1.68 0.55 11.88
C ALA A 136 -2.25 0.57 13.31
N SER A 137 -2.23 1.72 13.97
CA SER A 137 -2.82 1.89 15.29
C SER A 137 -4.33 1.59 15.29
N LYS A 138 -5.08 2.13 14.33
CA LYS A 138 -6.52 1.84 14.23
C LYS A 138 -6.78 0.36 13.92
N ALA A 139 -5.95 -0.25 13.08
CA ALA A 139 -6.07 -1.68 12.78
C ALA A 139 -5.81 -2.57 13.99
N MET A 140 -4.86 -2.21 14.86
CA MET A 140 -4.59 -2.93 16.12
C MET A 140 -5.76 -2.80 17.10
N GLU A 141 -6.36 -1.60 17.21
CA GLU A 141 -7.57 -1.38 18.00
C GLU A 141 -8.72 -2.29 17.53
N VAL A 142 -9.03 -2.27 16.23
CA VAL A 142 -10.08 -3.12 15.64
C VAL A 142 -9.75 -4.61 15.80
N ALA A 143 -8.48 -5.00 15.72
CA ALA A 143 -8.07 -6.38 15.97
C ALA A 143 -8.35 -6.81 17.42
N SER A 144 -8.10 -5.92 18.39
CA SER A 144 -8.43 -6.15 19.80
C SER A 144 -9.94 -6.32 19.99
N ASP A 145 -10.76 -5.54 19.29
CA ASP A 145 -12.23 -5.66 19.33
C ASP A 145 -12.72 -7.00 18.75
N GLU A 146 -12.01 -7.56 17.76
CA GLU A 146 -12.25 -8.92 17.24
C GLU A 146 -11.68 -10.03 18.15
N GLY A 147 -11.08 -9.69 19.28
CA GLY A 147 -10.49 -10.64 20.22
C GLY A 147 -9.15 -11.21 19.77
N LEU A 148 -8.44 -10.52 18.86
CA LEU A 148 -7.10 -10.90 18.43
C LEU A 148 -6.03 -10.28 19.34
N PHE A 149 -4.99 -11.07 19.64
CA PHE A 149 -3.83 -10.64 20.41
C PHE A 149 -2.68 -10.14 19.52
N ASP A 150 -1.74 -9.37 20.09
CA ASP A 150 -0.56 -8.80 19.41
C ASP A 150 0.33 -9.82 18.66
N HIS A 151 0.31 -11.08 19.08
CA HIS A 151 1.07 -12.14 18.40
C HIS A 151 0.33 -12.68 17.16
N GLN A 152 -0.98 -12.52 17.08
CA GLN A 152 -1.83 -12.97 15.99
C GLN A 152 -1.95 -11.90 14.90
N PHE A 153 -2.02 -10.62 15.28
CA PHE A 153 -2.09 -9.49 14.37
C PHE A 153 -1.09 -8.40 14.76
N LYS A 154 -0.35 -7.88 13.78
CA LYS A 154 0.73 -6.89 14.00
C LYS A 154 0.60 -5.62 13.16
N ALA A 155 -0.50 -5.47 12.41
CA ALA A 155 -0.66 -4.42 11.40
C ALA A 155 0.59 -4.21 10.53
N SER A 156 1.27 -5.30 10.13
CA SER A 156 2.58 -5.24 9.47
C SER A 156 2.54 -4.46 8.15
N ALA A 157 3.70 -3.98 7.68
CA ALA A 157 3.81 -3.31 6.39
C ALA A 157 3.21 -4.11 5.21
N SER A 158 3.34 -5.44 5.25
CA SER A 158 2.72 -6.34 4.27
C SER A 158 1.19 -6.35 4.37
N TRP A 159 0.65 -6.34 5.59
CA TRP A 159 -0.79 -6.22 5.81
C TRP A 159 -1.30 -4.87 5.32
N ILE A 160 -0.66 -3.75 5.69
CA ILE A 160 -1.01 -2.40 5.23
C ILE A 160 -1.04 -2.34 3.69
N LYS A 161 0.02 -2.81 3.03
CA LYS A 161 0.07 -2.87 1.56
C LYS A 161 -1.07 -3.69 0.97
N GLY A 162 -1.41 -4.82 1.60
CA GLY A 162 -2.53 -5.66 1.23
C GLY A 162 -3.88 -4.96 1.40
N PHE A 163 -4.08 -4.33 2.55
CA PHE A 163 -5.28 -3.55 2.90
C PHE A 163 -5.50 -2.43 1.88
N LEU A 164 -4.49 -1.60 1.64
CA LEU A 164 -4.57 -0.52 0.66
C LEU A 164 -4.94 -1.04 -0.73
N LYS A 165 -4.35 -2.16 -1.15
CA LYS A 165 -4.67 -2.79 -2.44
C LYS A 165 -6.12 -3.29 -2.50
N ARG A 166 -6.61 -3.95 -1.44
CA ARG A 166 -7.98 -4.49 -1.37
C ARG A 166 -9.03 -3.39 -1.40
N TRP A 167 -8.80 -2.31 -0.66
CA TRP A 167 -9.74 -1.19 -0.50
C TRP A 167 -9.55 -0.08 -1.53
N GLY A 168 -8.72 -0.29 -2.57
CA GLY A 168 -8.52 0.72 -3.62
C GLY A 168 -7.89 2.01 -3.10
N LEU A 169 -7.05 1.94 -2.07
CA LEU A 169 -6.34 3.06 -1.48
C LEU A 169 -4.87 3.07 -1.91
N ALA A 170 -4.22 4.23 -1.77
CA ALA A 170 -2.80 4.40 -2.00
C ALA A 170 -2.25 5.55 -1.16
N ILE A 171 -0.95 5.53 -0.91
CA ILE A 171 -0.23 6.70 -0.39
C ILE A 171 -0.18 7.74 -1.52
N ARG A 172 -0.61 8.96 -1.23
CA ARG A 172 -0.63 10.09 -2.14
C ARG A 172 0.03 11.29 -1.50
N ALA A 173 0.77 12.06 -2.30
CA ALA A 173 1.26 13.36 -1.88
C ALA A 173 0.10 14.36 -1.84
N LYS A 174 0.16 15.30 -0.90
CA LYS A 174 -0.71 16.48 -0.89
C LYS A 174 -0.60 17.21 -2.24
N THR A 175 -1.73 17.61 -2.81
CA THR A 175 -1.71 18.57 -3.93
C THR A 175 -1.56 19.95 -3.32
N ARG A 176 -0.52 20.71 -3.72
CA ARG A 176 -0.26 22.06 -3.19
C ARG A 176 -1.56 22.86 -3.22
N SER A 177 -1.96 23.40 -2.07
CA SER A 177 -3.16 24.23 -1.95
C SER A 177 -3.06 25.34 -3.00
N GLY A 178 -4.10 25.52 -3.83
CA GLY A 178 -4.22 26.72 -4.65
C GLY A 178 -4.10 27.95 -3.74
N GLN A 179 -3.41 28.99 -4.21
CA GLN A 179 -3.30 30.26 -3.47
C GLN A 179 -4.70 30.69 -3.02
N ALA A 180 -4.83 31.08 -1.75
CA ALA A 180 -6.09 31.63 -1.24
C ALA A 180 -6.57 32.76 -2.17
N ASN A 181 -7.88 32.88 -2.35
CA ASN A 181 -8.46 33.93 -3.18
C ASN A 181 -7.99 35.30 -2.67
N LEU A 182 -7.21 36.00 -3.50
CA LEU A 182 -6.59 37.28 -3.15
C LEU A 182 -7.64 38.31 -2.69
N GLU A 183 -8.83 38.29 -3.29
CA GLU A 183 -9.91 39.22 -2.98
C GLU A 183 -10.54 38.97 -1.60
N ASP A 184 -10.68 37.70 -1.20
CA ASP A 184 -11.16 37.34 0.13
C ASP A 184 -10.12 37.72 1.20
N GLY A 185 -8.83 37.54 0.90
CA GLY A 185 -7.73 37.99 1.75
C GLY A 185 -7.72 39.52 1.94
N LYS A 186 -7.90 40.29 0.87
CA LYS A 186 -8.01 41.76 0.95
C LYS A 186 -9.22 42.19 1.78
N ARG A 187 -10.38 41.53 1.59
CA ARG A 187 -11.60 41.84 2.34
C ARG A 187 -11.45 41.57 3.83
N ALA A 188 -10.86 40.42 4.19
CA ALA A 188 -10.56 40.07 5.58
C ALA A 188 -9.59 41.08 6.22
N LEU A 189 -8.57 41.51 5.48
CA LEU A 189 -7.62 42.52 5.94
C LEU A 189 -8.28 43.87 6.21
N GLU A 190 -9.14 44.35 5.31
CA GLU A 190 -9.85 45.63 5.51
C GLU A 190 -10.86 45.57 6.66
N ALA A 191 -11.58 44.44 6.81
CA ALA A 191 -12.45 44.22 7.96
C ALA A 191 -11.66 44.24 9.28
N PHE A 192 -10.51 43.57 9.32
CA PHE A 192 -9.62 43.55 10.48
C PHE A 192 -9.08 44.95 10.83
N LYS A 193 -8.57 45.69 9.83
CA LYS A 193 -8.11 47.07 10.03
C LYS A 193 -9.19 47.97 10.61
N THR A 194 -10.42 47.83 10.12
CA THR A 194 -11.56 48.63 10.58
C THR A 194 -11.90 48.29 12.03
N SER A 195 -11.95 47.00 12.36
CA SER A 195 -12.18 46.51 13.73
C SER A 195 -11.14 47.06 14.72
N ILE A 196 -9.85 46.99 14.37
CA ILE A 196 -8.77 47.48 15.25
C ILE A 196 -8.86 49.00 15.45
N ARG A 197 -9.11 49.77 14.38
CA ARG A 197 -9.29 51.23 14.49
C ARG A 197 -10.45 51.62 15.40
N GLN A 198 -11.53 50.85 15.36
CA GLN A 198 -12.67 51.08 16.25
C GLN A 198 -12.30 50.80 17.71
N GLN A 199 -11.65 49.67 17.98
CA GLN A 199 -11.16 49.34 19.33
C GLN A 199 -10.19 50.38 19.91
N ILE A 200 -9.29 50.93 19.08
CA ILE A 200 -8.35 51.97 19.51
C ILE A 200 -9.11 53.22 19.99
N LYS A 201 -10.13 53.65 19.24
CA LYS A 201 -10.96 54.81 19.60
C LYS A 201 -11.81 54.57 20.83
N ASP A 202 -12.45 53.41 20.91
CA ASP A 202 -13.41 53.11 21.98
C ASP A 202 -12.74 52.92 23.34
N ASN A 203 -11.44 52.56 23.36
CA ASN A 203 -10.68 52.27 24.58
C ASN A 203 -9.53 53.26 24.83
N ASP A 204 -9.42 54.34 24.04
CA ASP A 204 -8.38 55.37 24.16
C ASP A 204 -6.95 54.80 24.21
N ILE A 205 -6.64 53.90 23.26
CA ILE A 205 -5.33 53.23 23.21
C ILE A 205 -4.31 54.16 22.55
N GLU A 206 -3.40 54.73 23.35
CA GLU A 206 -2.32 55.60 22.87
C GLU A 206 -1.06 54.82 22.43
N ASP A 207 -0.75 53.73 23.14
CA ASP A 207 0.47 52.95 22.92
C ASP A 207 0.18 51.64 22.16
N ILE A 208 0.78 51.50 20.97
CA ILE A 208 0.68 50.28 20.15
C ILE A 208 2.09 49.73 19.93
N TYR A 209 2.40 48.63 20.60
CA TYR A 209 3.67 47.94 20.46
C TYR A 209 3.58 46.86 19.38
N ASN A 210 4.63 46.74 18.56
CA ASN A 210 4.78 45.60 17.67
C ASN A 210 5.20 44.38 18.49
N ALA A 211 4.30 43.42 18.65
CA ALA A 211 4.64 42.10 19.16
C ALA A 211 4.95 41.20 17.96
N ASP A 212 6.23 41.06 17.62
CA ASP A 212 6.65 40.14 16.57
C ASP A 212 6.42 38.71 17.06
N GLN A 213 5.36 38.08 16.54
CA GLN A 213 5.17 36.65 16.75
C GLN A 213 6.34 35.90 16.10
N THR A 214 7.14 35.24 16.93
CA THR A 214 8.01 34.19 16.43
C THR A 214 7.10 33.05 15.98
N GLY A 215 6.96 32.87 14.67
CA GLY A 215 6.16 31.79 14.09
C GLY A 215 6.73 30.43 14.46
N ILE A 216 6.29 29.87 15.58
CA ILE A 216 6.55 28.47 15.92
C ILE A 216 5.59 27.63 15.09
N ASN A 217 6.14 26.87 14.14
CA ASN A 217 5.34 25.94 13.37
C ASN A 217 5.02 24.72 14.24
N TYR A 218 3.83 24.72 14.86
CA TYR A 218 3.33 23.61 15.67
C TYR A 218 2.76 22.47 14.83
N GLU A 219 2.42 22.72 13.56
CA GLU A 219 1.76 21.75 12.71
C GLU A 219 2.76 20.99 11.84
N TYR A 220 3.22 19.84 12.33
CA TYR A 220 3.93 18.88 11.49
C TYR A 220 2.94 18.08 10.63
N ILE A 221 2.50 18.67 9.53
CA ILE A 221 1.54 18.05 8.62
C ILE A 221 2.28 17.07 7.70
N PRO A 222 1.87 15.78 7.64
CA PRO A 222 2.45 14.83 6.72
C PRO A 222 2.33 15.29 5.27
N LYS A 223 3.45 15.29 4.53
CA LYS A 223 3.48 15.56 3.07
C LYS A 223 2.70 14.50 2.26
N GLN A 224 2.45 13.34 2.86
CA GLN A 224 1.76 12.21 2.26
C GLN A 224 0.63 11.70 3.16
N THR A 225 -0.44 11.23 2.53
CA THR A 225 -1.59 10.63 3.21
C THR A 225 -2.09 9.44 2.42
N ILE A 226 -2.71 8.49 3.09
CA ILE A 226 -3.54 7.46 2.46
C ILE A 226 -4.78 8.15 1.88
N ASN A 227 -5.12 7.83 0.63
CA ASN A 227 -6.32 8.33 -0.04
C ASN A 227 -6.76 7.34 -1.13
N THR A 228 -7.93 7.55 -1.72
CA THR A 228 -8.43 6.78 -2.85
C THR A 228 -7.41 6.75 -3.99
N LYS A 229 -7.13 5.54 -4.47
CA LYS A 229 -6.21 5.31 -5.57
C LYS A 229 -6.75 6.00 -6.83
N GLY A 230 -5.90 6.77 -7.49
CA GLY A 230 -6.27 7.54 -8.68
C GLY A 230 -6.89 8.91 -8.39
N ALA A 231 -7.03 9.31 -7.12
CA ALA A 231 -7.45 10.67 -6.78
C ALA A 231 -6.54 11.72 -7.43
N LYS A 232 -7.14 12.63 -8.21
CA LYS A 232 -6.44 13.73 -8.90
C LYS A 232 -5.98 14.81 -7.93
N THR A 233 -6.84 15.14 -6.96
CA THR A 233 -6.58 16.19 -5.98
C THR A 233 -6.63 15.59 -4.58
N VAL A 234 -5.61 15.90 -3.78
CA VAL A 234 -5.48 15.42 -2.40
C VAL A 234 -5.38 16.62 -1.48
N TRP A 235 -6.53 16.98 -0.90
CA TRP A 235 -6.63 18.05 0.08
C TRP A 235 -6.22 17.56 1.46
N ILE A 236 -5.41 18.36 2.16
CA ILE A 236 -5.07 18.20 3.56
C ILE A 236 -5.34 19.54 4.23
N LYS A 237 -6.12 19.53 5.30
CA LYS A 237 -6.42 20.73 6.09
C LYS A 237 -5.13 21.18 6.79
N CYS A 238 -4.73 22.43 6.56
CA CYS A 238 -3.49 23.02 7.08
C CYS A 238 -3.76 24.46 7.52
N SER A 239 -3.07 24.95 8.54
CA SER A 239 -3.13 26.37 9.00
C SER A 239 -2.54 27.39 8.02
N GLY A 240 -1.97 26.95 6.88
CA GLY A 240 -1.40 27.83 5.85
C GLY A 240 0.08 28.18 6.05
N HIS A 241 0.71 27.76 7.15
CA HIS A 241 2.12 28.00 7.46
C HIS A 241 2.99 26.76 7.21
N GLU A 242 3.02 26.25 5.97
CA GLU A 242 3.91 25.14 5.61
C GLU A 242 5.35 25.65 5.43
N LYS A 243 6.33 24.94 6.01
CA LYS A 243 7.75 25.05 5.63
C LYS A 243 8.00 24.11 4.46
N ASP A 244 8.67 24.60 3.42
CA ASP A 244 9.17 23.79 2.30
C ASP A 244 10.19 22.73 2.77
#